data_AF-T1BZD8-F1
#
_entry.id   AF-T1BZD8-F1
#
_cell.length_a   1.000
_cell.length_b   1.000
_cell.length_c   1.000
_cell.angle_alpha   90.00
_cell.angle_beta   90.00
_cell.angle_gamma   90.00
#
_symmetry.space_group_name_H-M   'P 1'
#
loop_
_entity.id
_entity.type
_entity.pdbx_description
1 polymer ?
#
loop_
_entity_poly.entity_id
_entity_poly.type
_entity_poly.pdbx_seq_one_letter_code
_entity_poly.pdbx_strand_id
1 'polypeptide(L)' 'MARAAGIHLVLATQRPSVAVLTGLIKANIPTKIAFQVTSQIDSRVILDQGGAESLLGAGDMLMRPPGTDALRRLHGAFIS' A
#
# COMPACT_ATOMS: atom_id res chain seq x y z
N MET A 1 -9.82 -15.94 9.51
CA MET A 1 -10.04 -16.09 10.97
C MET A 1 -10.06 -14.74 11.70
N ALA A 2 -9.01 -13.90 11.63
CA ALA A 2 -8.97 -12.61 12.35
C ALA A 2 -10.13 -11.64 12.01
N ARG A 3 -10.50 -11.50 10.72
CA ARG A 3 -11.61 -10.64 10.28
C ARG A 3 -12.94 -10.95 10.98
N ALA A 4 -13.31 -12.22 11.08
CA ALA A 4 -14.57 -12.63 11.71
C ALA A 4 -14.56 -12.40 13.23
N ALA A 5 -13.37 -12.46 13.83
CA ALA A 5 -13.16 -12.17 15.25
C ALA A 5 -13.03 -10.66 15.56
N GLY A 6 -13.14 -9.78 14.55
CA GLY A 6 -13.00 -8.32 14.74
C GLY A 6 -11.58 -7.84 15.00
N ILE A 7 -10.56 -8.65 14.68
CA ILE A 7 -9.15 -8.27 14.84
C ILE A 7 -8.63 -7.74 13.50
N HIS A 8 -8.11 -6.50 13.49
CA HIS A 8 -7.62 -5.81 12.31
C HIS A 8 -6.16 -5.40 12.48
N LEU A 9 -5.41 -5.46 11.38
CA LEU A 9 -3.99 -5.15 11.35
C LEU A 9 -3.73 -3.99 10.39
N VAL A 10 -2.86 -3.08 10.81
CA VAL A 10 -2.25 -2.06 9.95
C VAL A 10 -0.75 -2.29 9.96
N LEU A 11 -0.17 -2.54 8.79
CA LEU A 11 1.26 -2.70 8.61
C LEU A 11 1.79 -1.52 7.81
N ALA A 12 2.86 -0.90 8.30
CA ALA A 12 3.53 0.21 7.62
C ALA A 12 5.04 -0.05 7.55
N THR A 13 5.67 0.35 6.45
CA THR A 13 7.12 0.28 6.25
C THR A 13 7.59 1.39 5.34
N GLN A 14 8.80 1.89 5.56
CA GLN A 14 9.52 2.79 4.65
C GLN A 14 10.52 2.03 3.76
N ARG A 15 10.68 0.72 3.96
CA ARG A 15 11.57 -0.13 3.16
C ARG A 15 10.74 -1.16 2.40
N PRO A 16 10.04 -0.76 1.33
CA PRO A 16 9.27 -1.68 0.51
C PRO A 16 10.22 -2.59 -0.28
N SER A 17 10.50 -3.78 0.23
CA SER A 17 11.24 -4.82 -0.51
C SER A 17 10.48 -6.14 -0.49
N VAL A 18 10.78 -7.05 -1.42
CA VAL A 18 10.16 -8.38 -1.46
C VAL A 18 10.48 -9.20 -0.20
N ALA A 19 11.61 -8.92 0.45
CA ALA A 19 11.98 -9.56 1.72
C ALA A 19 11.11 -9.06 2.90
N VAL A 20 10.64 -7.81 2.86
CA VAL A 20 9.77 -7.22 3.89
C VAL A 20 8.30 -7.48 3.59
N LEU A 21 7.86 -7.19 2.36
CA LEU A 21 6.50 -7.39 1.86
C LEU A 21 6.43 -8.72 1.10
N THR A 22 6.63 -9.80 1.84
CA THR A 22 6.67 -11.17 1.30
C THR A 22 5.34 -11.59 0.67
N GLY A 23 5.36 -12.65 -0.15
CA GLY A 23 4.14 -13.22 -0.72
C GLY A 23 3.10 -13.62 0.32
N LEU A 24 3.53 -14.13 1.49
CA LEU A 24 2.62 -14.51 2.58
C LEU A 24 1.89 -13.30 3.18
N ILE A 25 2.59 -12.16 3.33
CA ILE A 25 1.97 -10.91 3.78
C ILE A 25 0.97 -10.42 2.73
N LYS A 26 1.39 -10.33 1.47
CA LYS A 26 0.55 -9.83 0.37
C LYS A 26 -0.70 -10.69 0.13
N ALA A 27 -0.61 -12.02 0.30
CA ALA A 27 -1.73 -12.94 0.13
C ALA A 27 -2.85 -12.74 1.17
N ASN A 28 -2.54 -12.19 2.34
CA ASN A 28 -3.49 -12.03 3.44
C ASN A 28 -3.93 -10.57 3.68
N ILE A 29 -3.28 -9.60 3.03
CA ILE A 29 -3.55 -8.17 3.18
C ILE A 29 -3.88 -7.58 1.79
N PRO A 30 -5.14 -7.70 1.34
CA PRO A 30 -5.52 -7.31 -0.01
C PRO A 30 -5.66 -5.80 -0.21
N THR A 31 -5.96 -5.05 0.87
CA THR A 31 -6.01 -3.58 0.84
C THR A 31 -4.60 -3.02 0.99
N LYS A 32 -4.19 -2.17 0.05
CA LYS A 32 -2.85 -1.60 0.01
C LYS A 32 -2.93 -0.09 -0.14
N ILE A 33 -2.01 0.60 0.52
CA ILE A 33 -1.81 2.04 0.39
C ILE A 33 -0.32 2.25 0.16
N ALA A 34 0.03 3.05 -0.84
CA ALA A 34 1.39 3.51 -1.06
C ALA A 34 1.40 5.04 -1.09
N PHE A 35 2.25 5.62 -0.26
CA PHE A 35 2.69 7.01 -0.43
C PHE A 35 3.79 7.07 -1.50
N GLN A 36 4.32 8.26 -1.76
CA GLN A 36 5.43 8.45 -2.70
C GLN A 36 6.59 7.49 -2.38
N VAL A 37 7.02 6.77 -3.42
CA VAL A 37 8.19 5.88 -3.37
C VAL A 37 9.22 6.31 -4.42
N THR A 38 10.43 5.79 -4.29
CA THR A 38 11.57 6.19 -5.14
C THR A 38 11.56 5.56 -6.53
N SER A 39 10.91 4.41 -6.70
CA SER A 39 10.95 3.69 -7.98
C SER A 39 9.65 2.95 -8.28
N GLN A 40 9.42 2.67 -9.56
CA GLN A 40 8.31 1.83 -10.01
C GLN A 40 8.41 0.40 -9.46
N ILE A 41 9.62 -0.09 -9.18
CA ILE A 41 9.84 -1.39 -8.55
C ILE A 41 9.25 -1.39 -7.14
N ASP A 42 9.55 -0.36 -6.34
CA ASP A 42 8.99 -0.19 -4.99
C ASP A 42 7.46 -0.08 -5.02
N SER A 43 6.92 0.64 -6.01
CA SER A 43 5.47 0.72 -6.24
C SER A 43 4.88 -0.67 -6.47
N ARG A 44 5.49 -1.50 -7.33
CA ARG A 44 5.04 -2.88 -7.57
C ARG A 44 5.19 -3.77 -6.35
N VAL A 45 6.20 -3.57 -5.51
CA VAL A 45 6.33 -4.35 -4.26
C VAL A 45 5.11 -4.11 -3.35
N ILE A 46 4.61 -2.88 -3.27
CA ILE A 46 3.45 -2.51 -2.43
C ILE A 46 2.13 -2.84 -3.15
N LEU A 47 1.90 -2.27 -4.33
CA LEU A 47 0.62 -2.22 -5.05
C LEU A 47 0.45 -3.31 -6.12
N ASP A 48 1.47 -4.14 -6.36
CA ASP A 48 1.60 -5.02 -7.54
C ASP A 48 1.46 -4.28 -8.90
N GLN A 49 1.51 -2.93 -8.88
CA GLN A 49 1.37 -2.04 -10.02
C GLN A 49 2.31 -0.83 -9.86
N GLY A 50 2.65 -0.18 -10.97
CA GLY A 50 3.34 1.12 -10.95
C GLY A 50 2.39 2.27 -10.60
N GLY A 51 2.95 3.43 -10.31
CA GLY A 51 2.23 4.69 -10.12
C GLY A 51 2.57 5.41 -8.81
N ALA A 52 3.02 4.72 -7.77
CA ALA A 52 3.38 5.39 -6.52
C ALA A 52 4.66 6.22 -6.63
N GLU A 53 5.52 5.91 -7.61
CA GLU A 53 6.73 6.68 -7.92
C GLU A 53 6.46 8.08 -8.47
N SER A 54 5.24 8.34 -8.96
CA SER A 54 4.84 9.63 -9.53
C SER A 54 4.00 10.50 -8.59
N LEU A 55 3.82 10.05 -7.34
CA LEU A 55 3.13 10.82 -6.32
C LEU A 55 3.94 12.05 -5.90
N LEU A 56 3.25 13.05 -5.34
CA LEU A 56 3.81 14.36 -5.02
C LEU A 56 4.44 14.45 -3.61
N GLY A 57 4.33 13.39 -2.82
CA GLY A 57 4.69 13.40 -1.40
C GLY A 57 3.64 14.12 -0.55
N ALA A 58 4.01 14.57 0.66
CA ALA A 58 3.17 15.38 1.55
C ALA A 58 1.73 14.84 1.78
N GLY A 59 1.58 13.52 1.85
CA GLY A 59 0.28 12.87 2.07
C GLY A 59 -0.44 12.39 0.81
N ASP A 60 0.08 12.68 -0.39
CA ASP A 60 -0.42 12.10 -1.65
C ASP A 60 -0.17 10.59 -1.69
N MET A 61 -1.21 9.82 -2.02
CA MET A 61 -1.18 8.36 -1.93
C MET A 61 -2.03 7.68 -3.01
N LEU A 62 -1.69 6.43 -3.32
CA LEU A 62 -2.54 5.50 -4.06
C LEU A 62 -3.08 4.44 -3.12
N MET A 63 -4.38 4.19 -3.18
CA MET A 63 -5.06 3.07 -2.53
C MET A 63 -5.48 2.04 -3.57
N ARG A 64 -5.17 0.76 -3.30
CA ARG A 64 -5.80 -0.38 -3.98
C ARG A 64 -6.80 -1.05 -3.02
N PRO A 65 -8.12 -0.93 -3.25
CA PRO A 65 -9.13 -1.61 -2.45
C PRO A 65 -9.11 -3.13 -2.70
N PRO A 66 -9.68 -3.94 -1.80
CA PRO A 66 -9.76 -5.38 -2.00
C PRO A 66 -10.72 -5.71 -3.16
N GLY A 67 -10.39 -6.75 -3.94
CA GLY A 67 -11.27 -7.26 -5.00
C GLY A 67 -11.23 -6.49 -6.33
N THR A 68 -10.36 -5.48 -6.46
CA THR A 68 -10.15 -4.76 -7.71
C THR A 68 -8.68 -4.36 -7.86
N ASP A 69 -8.21 -4.30 -9.10
CA ASP A 69 -6.89 -3.78 -9.45
C ASP A 69 -6.92 -2.27 -9.71
N ALA A 70 -8.07 -1.60 -9.62
CA ALA A 70 -8.14 -0.16 -9.82
C ALA A 70 -7.44 0.60 -8.69
N LEU A 71 -6.45 1.42 -9.05
CA LEU A 71 -5.80 2.34 -8.13
C LEU A 71 -6.61 3.63 -7.98
N ARG A 72 -6.82 4.07 -6.75
CA ARG A 72 -7.48 5.34 -6.41
C ARG A 72 -6.45 6.29 -5.83
N ARG A 73 -6.23 7.43 -6.48
CA ARG A 73 -5.43 8.51 -5.90
C ARG A 73 -6.21 9.25 -4.83
N LEU A 74 -5.58 9.49 -3.69
CA LEU A 74 -6.15 10.14 -2.53
C LEU A 74 -5.14 11.15 -2.00
N HIS A 75 -5.64 12.24 -1.40
CA HIS A 75 -4.81 13.20 -0.68
C HIS A 75 -5.07 13.04 0.81
N GLY A 76 -4.03 12.66 1.56
CA GLY A 76 -4.10 12.46 3.00
C GLY A 76 -4.42 13.75 3.73
N ALA A 77 -5.27 13.67 4.75
CA ALA A 77 -5.49 14.78 5.65
C ALA A 77 -4.21 15.07 6.43
N PHE A 78 -3.81 16.34 6.46
CA PHE A 78 -2.72 16.80 7.31
C PHE A 78 -3.22 16.98 8.75
N ILE A 79 -2.48 16.46 9.72
CA ILE A 79 -2.75 16.58 11.15
C ILE A 79 -1.43 17.02 11.81
N SER A 80 -1.47 18.12 12.57
CA SER A 80 -0.33 18.72 13.28
C SER A 80 -0.22 18.26 14.73
#